data_AF-A0A858CS66-F1
#
_entry.id   AF-A0A858CS66-F1
#
_cell.length_a   1.000
_cell.length_b   1.000
_cell.length_c   1.000
_cell.angle_alpha   90.00
_cell.angle_beta   90.00
_cell.angle_gamma   90.00
#
_symmetry.space_group_name_H-M   'P 1'
#
loop_
_entity.id
_entity.type
_entity.pdbx_description
1 polymer ?
#
loop_
_entity_poly.entity_id
_entity_poly.type
_entity_poly.pdbx_seq_one_letter_code
_entity_poly.pdbx_strand_id
1 'polypeptide(L)'
;MRPILLLAPAVSLAALLSSTAAHAACVESPSGTYTCTGLQTGGLADNDDDVSVTIDLGAEVENNSGDALRVRGNDTVVVNNGTLTADGDGVDSGDNGSGLTVTNNGTINANARGVNADDEDDVTVINTGLINAPSNDGIRLGNGANATFLNSGTLISGDEGMEAGDNATVTNGIGASITAVEDAIQIGEAASITNSGTIQSTGTDGDGVDMDSGTVVNTATGSISTAAPSSAGIDFDASSVLVSTIINSGTIAGGIGIQVELGGADPANVQTQIVRTDGVIIGSGGIAMDLGAGDDQVAIFDDLTFQSTADYALGSGAPVQIVGKTNLGVGEDTLAFLNTADGGMIYDAVLNDLFDGGADTDTVIFSASKSDLTASTLIAGILSLTFEDSGMAQVLNFKDFEFFTFGADRLTGLGGTTYAATELTAPVPLPAGFVLLGGGLAALGAARARRKG
;
A
#
# COMPACT_ATOMS: atom_id res chain seq x y z
N MET A 1 27.98 53.06 82.20
CA MET A 1 26.90 53.77 81.49
C MET A 1 26.80 53.20 80.09
N ARG A 2 25.59 52.85 79.61
CA ARG A 2 25.33 52.49 78.20
C ARG A 2 25.75 53.64 77.27
N PRO A 3 26.23 53.31 76.06
CA PRO A 3 25.40 53.48 74.85
C PRO A 3 25.48 52.23 73.94
N ILE A 4 24.37 51.61 73.51
CA ILE A 4 23.58 51.88 72.27
C ILE A 4 24.49 51.97 71.03
N LEU A 5 24.70 50.86 70.29
CA LEU A 5 24.01 50.45 69.03
C LEU A 5 24.10 51.50 67.90
N LEU A 6 24.45 51.24 66.64
CA LEU A 6 25.17 50.20 65.90
C LEU A 6 25.44 50.83 64.51
N LEU A 7 26.56 50.48 63.88
CA LEU A 7 26.97 50.97 62.56
C LEU A 7 26.06 50.48 61.42
N ALA A 8 26.01 51.29 60.36
CA ALA A 8 25.48 50.99 59.03
C ALA A 8 26.42 50.06 58.20
N PRO A 9 26.18 49.90 56.89
CA PRO A 9 25.57 48.74 56.24
C PRO A 9 26.60 47.81 55.57
N ALA A 10 26.24 46.55 55.34
CA ALA A 10 27.00 45.65 54.46
C ALA A 10 26.05 45.00 53.45
N VAL A 11 26.12 45.51 52.21
CA VAL A 11 25.70 44.78 51.02
C VAL A 11 26.70 43.65 50.81
N SER A 12 26.21 42.41 50.72
CA SER A 12 26.95 41.32 50.08
C SER A 12 25.97 40.31 49.49
N LEU A 13 25.70 40.54 48.20
CA LEU A 13 25.86 39.57 47.12
C LEU A 13 26.05 38.11 47.57
N ALA A 14 24.94 37.38 47.67
CA ALA A 14 24.93 35.93 47.53
C ALA A 14 24.07 35.62 46.31
N ALA A 15 24.68 35.77 45.14
CA ALA A 15 24.21 35.12 43.93
C ALA A 15 24.28 33.62 44.17
N LEU A 16 23.14 33.01 44.49
CA LEU A 16 22.94 31.58 44.35
C LEU A 16 23.04 31.29 42.87
N LEU A 17 24.23 30.88 42.43
CA LEU A 17 24.44 30.27 41.14
C LEU A 17 23.51 29.05 41.06
N SER A 18 22.45 29.19 40.28
CA SER A 18 21.83 28.06 39.59
C SER A 18 22.86 27.53 38.60
N SER A 19 23.78 26.69 39.07
CA SER A 19 24.58 25.84 38.19
C SER A 19 23.61 24.83 37.58
N THR A 20 23.06 25.15 36.41
CA THR A 20 22.61 24.10 35.49
C THR A 20 23.81 23.17 35.32
N ALA A 21 23.60 21.85 35.41
CA ALA A 21 24.65 20.90 35.08
C ALA A 21 25.23 21.31 33.72
N ALA A 22 26.56 21.33 33.59
CA ALA A 22 27.18 21.40 32.28
C ALA A 22 26.72 20.14 31.53
N HIS A 23 25.72 20.29 30.67
CA HIS A 23 25.25 19.25 29.77
C HIS A 23 26.45 18.83 28.93
N ALA A 24 26.92 17.59 29.09
CA ALA A 24 28.10 17.13 28.38
C ALA A 24 27.79 16.99 26.89
N ALA A 25 28.72 17.44 26.06
CA ALA A 25 28.84 17.09 24.64
C ALA A 25 28.90 15.57 24.46
N CYS A 26 28.88 15.08 23.22
CA CYS A 26 29.09 13.66 22.96
C CYS A 26 30.48 13.23 23.43
N VAL A 27 30.55 12.15 24.22
CA VAL A 27 31.80 11.61 24.75
C VAL A 27 32.04 10.24 24.12
N GLU A 28 33.22 10.07 23.52
CA GLU A 28 33.71 8.79 23.03
C GLU A 28 34.29 7.97 24.18
N SER A 29 33.77 6.76 24.42
CA SER A 29 34.32 5.77 25.36
C SER A 29 33.53 4.45 25.29
N PRO A 30 34.12 3.32 24.83
CA PRO A 30 35.45 3.16 24.23
C PRO A 30 35.56 3.80 22.83
N SER A 31 36.69 3.58 22.15
CA SER A 31 36.89 4.06 20.78
C SER A 31 35.73 3.61 19.87
N GLY A 32 35.24 4.50 19.01
CA GLY A 32 34.11 4.24 18.12
C GLY A 32 32.74 4.18 18.82
N THR A 33 32.66 4.38 20.14
CA THR A 33 31.39 4.41 20.88
C THR A 33 31.15 5.78 21.51
N TYR A 34 30.11 6.47 21.06
CA TYR A 34 29.75 7.82 21.51
C TYR A 34 28.47 7.81 22.33
N THR A 35 28.47 8.56 23.44
CA THR A 35 27.27 8.83 24.23
C THR A 35 27.08 10.33 24.41
N CYS A 36 25.96 10.86 23.94
CA CYS A 36 25.57 12.26 24.04
C CYS A 36 24.54 12.41 25.16
N THR A 37 24.84 13.23 26.18
CA THR A 37 23.97 13.43 27.37
C THR A 37 23.51 14.89 27.52
N GLY A 38 23.81 15.71 26.51
CA GLY A 38 23.66 17.15 26.52
C GLY A 38 23.70 17.71 25.11
N LEU A 39 24.00 19.01 24.99
CA LEU A 39 24.06 19.69 23.70
C LEU A 39 25.44 19.48 23.04
N GLN A 40 25.45 18.92 21.84
CA GLN A 40 26.58 18.81 20.92
C GLN A 40 26.34 19.76 19.74
N THR A 41 27.21 20.76 19.56
CA THR A 41 27.10 21.70 18.42
C THR A 41 28.17 21.42 17.37
N GLY A 42 27.81 21.55 16.09
CA GLY A 42 28.70 21.28 14.96
C GLY A 42 28.67 19.82 14.50
N GLY A 43 27.65 19.07 14.92
CA GLY A 43 27.48 17.65 14.62
C GLY A 43 28.51 16.74 15.30
N LEU A 44 28.46 15.47 14.92
CA LEU A 44 29.42 14.42 15.25
C LEU A 44 29.83 13.71 13.97
N ALA A 45 31.13 13.44 13.80
CA ALA A 45 31.62 12.72 12.64
C ALA A 45 32.64 11.65 13.03
N ASP A 46 32.40 10.43 12.60
CA ASP A 46 33.31 9.29 12.73
C ASP A 46 33.03 8.30 11.58
N ASN A 47 34.00 8.11 10.70
CA ASN A 47 33.84 7.28 9.50
C ASN A 47 34.57 5.93 9.62
N ASP A 48 34.99 5.54 10.82
CA ASP A 48 35.52 4.20 11.05
C ASP A 48 34.37 3.15 11.01
N ASP A 49 34.71 1.89 10.76
CA ASP A 49 33.75 0.78 10.87
C ASP A 49 33.37 0.54 12.36
N ASP A 50 32.25 -0.16 12.58
CA ASP A 50 31.74 -0.55 13.92
C ASP A 50 31.43 0.65 14.84
N VAL A 51 31.09 1.82 14.28
CA VAL A 51 30.76 3.02 15.06
C VAL A 51 29.40 2.88 15.74
N SER A 52 29.33 3.18 17.03
CA SER A 52 28.08 3.21 17.79
C SER A 52 27.83 4.59 18.40
N VAL A 53 26.70 5.22 18.10
CA VAL A 53 26.33 6.54 18.63
C VAL A 53 25.00 6.43 19.37
N THR A 54 24.98 6.82 20.64
CA THR A 54 23.75 6.93 21.44
C THR A 54 23.50 8.37 21.88
N ILE A 55 22.33 8.89 21.55
CA ILE A 55 21.83 10.20 21.98
C ILE A 55 20.79 9.95 23.07
N ASP A 56 21.09 10.36 24.30
CA ASP A 56 20.20 10.16 25.44
C ASP A 56 18.97 11.07 25.38
N LEU A 57 17.94 10.69 26.13
CA LEU A 57 16.74 11.51 26.27
C LEU A 57 17.08 12.91 26.81
N GLY A 58 16.69 13.94 26.05
CA GLY A 58 16.97 15.34 26.37
C GLY A 58 18.37 15.83 25.97
N ALA A 59 19.20 14.98 25.38
CA ALA A 59 20.40 15.40 24.66
C ALA A 59 20.02 15.90 23.25
N GLU A 60 20.89 16.74 22.68
CA GLU A 60 20.68 17.31 21.35
C GLU A 60 21.99 17.36 20.58
N VAL A 61 21.97 16.96 19.30
CA VAL A 61 23.08 17.13 18.36
C VAL A 61 22.64 18.07 17.26
N GLU A 62 23.27 19.24 17.17
CA GLU A 62 22.94 20.29 16.21
C GLU A 62 24.07 20.52 15.20
N ASN A 63 23.73 20.65 13.92
CA ASN A 63 24.64 21.16 12.89
C ASN A 63 23.93 22.08 11.89
N ASN A 64 24.11 23.39 12.05
CA ASN A 64 23.51 24.43 11.20
C ASN A 64 24.32 24.70 9.90
N SER A 65 25.05 23.69 9.41
CA SER A 65 25.84 23.81 8.17
C SER A 65 26.14 22.48 7.50
N GLY A 66 25.53 21.39 7.97
CA GLY A 66 25.79 20.03 7.50
C GLY A 66 25.03 19.03 8.37
N ASP A 67 25.54 17.81 8.42
CA ASP A 67 24.82 16.68 9.01
C ASP A 67 24.92 16.67 10.54
N ALA A 68 23.86 16.25 11.23
CA ALA A 68 23.91 16.09 12.69
C ALA A 68 24.87 14.96 13.05
N LEU A 69 24.76 13.80 12.38
CA LEU A 69 25.72 12.70 12.46
C LEU A 69 26.25 12.36 11.08
N ARG A 70 27.58 12.24 10.94
CA ARG A 70 28.23 11.71 9.73
C ARG A 70 29.04 10.47 10.10
N VAL A 71 28.53 9.30 9.74
CA VAL A 71 28.96 7.99 10.24
C VAL A 71 29.11 6.97 9.12
N ARG A 72 30.07 7.20 8.22
CA ARG A 72 30.16 6.52 6.92
C ARG A 72 30.91 5.19 6.89
N GLY A 73 31.12 4.57 8.05
CA GLY A 73 31.76 3.26 8.14
C GLY A 73 30.72 2.14 8.13
N ASN A 74 31.19 0.91 7.89
CA ASN A 74 30.31 -0.27 7.90
C ASN A 74 29.87 -0.62 9.32
N ASP A 75 28.76 -1.36 9.43
CA ASP A 75 28.24 -1.89 10.69
C ASP A 75 27.99 -0.78 11.75
N THR A 76 27.63 0.42 11.29
CA THR A 76 27.36 1.58 12.13
C THR A 76 26.00 1.44 12.82
N VAL A 77 25.93 1.79 14.11
CA VAL A 77 24.70 1.77 14.92
C VAL A 77 24.42 3.13 15.53
N VAL A 78 23.28 3.73 15.19
CA VAL A 78 22.79 4.98 15.77
C VAL A 78 21.53 4.73 16.59
N VAL A 79 21.51 5.18 17.84
CA VAL A 79 20.33 5.17 18.72
C VAL A 79 20.02 6.60 19.15
N ASN A 80 18.96 7.17 18.59
CA ASN A 80 18.48 8.50 18.94
C ASN A 80 17.29 8.43 19.90
N ASN A 81 17.50 8.79 21.18
CA ASN A 81 16.42 9.03 22.15
C ASN A 81 16.21 10.53 22.44
N GLY A 82 17.05 11.40 21.89
CA GLY A 82 17.02 12.85 22.07
C GLY A 82 16.58 13.55 20.78
N THR A 83 17.30 14.61 20.42
CA THR A 83 17.05 15.39 19.21
C THR A 83 18.28 15.45 18.32
N LEU A 84 18.11 15.17 17.04
CA LEU A 84 19.06 15.52 15.98
C LEU A 84 18.48 16.70 15.19
N THR A 85 19.25 17.77 15.02
CA THR A 85 18.86 18.95 14.25
C THR A 85 19.96 19.26 13.23
N ALA A 86 19.65 19.24 11.93
CA ALA A 86 20.63 19.40 10.87
C ALA A 86 20.13 20.32 9.74
N ASP A 87 21.03 21.16 9.21
CA ASP A 87 20.83 21.80 7.90
C ASP A 87 21.13 20.83 6.74
N GLY A 88 21.96 19.81 6.97
CA GLY A 88 22.15 18.67 6.09
C GLY A 88 21.26 17.50 6.52
N ASP A 89 21.84 16.30 6.56
CA ASP A 89 21.14 15.08 6.91
C ASP A 89 21.09 14.86 8.44
N GLY A 90 20.04 14.20 8.93
CA GLY A 90 19.96 13.81 10.35
C GLY A 90 21.03 12.78 10.69
N VAL A 91 21.12 11.74 9.87
CA VAL A 91 22.18 10.72 9.90
C VAL A 91 22.68 10.53 8.47
N ASP A 92 23.97 10.78 8.23
CA ASP A 92 24.64 10.55 6.95
C ASP A 92 25.65 9.40 7.07
N SER A 93 25.29 8.24 6.51
CA SER A 93 26.18 7.09 6.35
C SER A 93 26.73 6.97 4.93
N GLY A 94 26.07 7.55 3.93
CA GLY A 94 26.33 7.30 2.51
C GLY A 94 27.81 7.35 2.08
N ASP A 95 28.36 6.17 1.74
CA ASP A 95 29.63 5.95 1.02
C ASP A 95 29.72 4.55 0.37
N ASN A 96 28.59 3.98 -0.12
CA ASN A 96 28.50 2.60 -0.63
C ASN A 96 28.96 1.54 0.41
N GLY A 97 28.66 1.78 1.68
CA GLY A 97 28.91 0.87 2.80
C GLY A 97 27.83 -0.21 2.95
N SER A 98 27.80 -0.84 4.13
CA SER A 98 26.76 -1.81 4.48
C SER A 98 26.54 -1.87 5.99
N GLY A 99 25.34 -2.27 6.40
CA GLY A 99 25.04 -2.63 7.79
C GLY A 99 24.67 -1.46 8.71
N LEU A 100 24.29 -0.30 8.17
CA LEU A 100 23.77 0.80 8.98
C LEU A 100 22.51 0.39 9.74
N THR A 101 22.49 0.59 11.05
CA THR A 101 21.29 0.46 11.89
C THR A 101 20.96 1.78 12.57
N VAL A 102 19.81 2.37 12.27
CA VAL A 102 19.30 3.58 12.94
C VAL A 102 18.05 3.24 13.75
N THR A 103 18.09 3.48 15.05
CA THR A 103 16.91 3.43 15.94
C THR A 103 16.56 4.85 16.38
N ASN A 104 15.47 5.39 15.87
CA ASN A 104 14.93 6.69 16.26
C ASN A 104 13.73 6.54 17.22
N ASN A 105 13.95 6.83 18.49
CA ASN A 105 12.90 6.97 19.51
C ASN A 105 12.58 8.43 19.84
N GLY A 106 13.45 9.35 19.41
CA GLY A 106 13.38 10.77 19.67
C GLY A 106 12.87 11.56 18.48
N THR A 107 13.57 12.65 18.15
CA THR A 107 13.26 13.49 16.99
C THR A 107 14.48 13.65 16.11
N ILE A 108 14.29 13.51 14.80
CA ILE A 108 15.24 13.90 13.76
C ILE A 108 14.57 15.02 12.97
N ASN A 109 15.15 16.22 13.01
CA ASN A 109 14.78 17.35 12.17
C ASN A 109 15.95 17.65 11.23
N ALA A 110 15.80 17.26 9.97
CA ALA A 110 16.82 17.49 8.94
C ALA A 110 16.23 18.39 7.85
N ASN A 111 17.00 19.35 7.35
CA ASN A 111 16.58 20.12 6.18
C ASN A 111 16.84 19.37 4.87
N ALA A 112 17.82 18.47 4.82
CA ALA A 112 17.98 17.52 3.73
C ALA A 112 17.26 16.20 4.09
N ARG A 113 17.98 15.08 4.23
CA ARG A 113 17.37 13.77 4.47
C ARG A 113 17.33 13.43 5.95
N GLY A 114 16.30 12.71 6.38
CA GLY A 114 16.24 12.22 7.76
C GLY A 114 17.37 11.23 8.04
N VAL A 115 17.47 10.20 7.18
CA VAL A 115 18.57 9.23 7.14
C VAL A 115 19.04 9.10 5.70
N ASN A 116 20.33 9.31 5.46
CA ASN A 116 20.99 9.11 4.18
C ASN A 116 21.96 7.92 4.27
N ALA A 117 21.65 6.86 3.52
CA ALA A 117 22.46 5.64 3.38
C ALA A 117 22.61 5.29 1.88
N ASP A 118 22.84 6.32 1.06
CA ASP A 118 22.94 6.21 -0.41
C ASP A 118 23.90 5.09 -0.85
N ASP A 119 23.39 4.19 -1.67
CA ASP A 119 23.99 2.98 -2.21
C ASP A 119 24.52 2.00 -1.13
N GLU A 120 23.97 2.00 0.09
CA GLU A 120 24.31 1.03 1.14
C GLU A 120 23.37 -0.19 1.17
N ASP A 121 23.95 -1.37 1.31
CA ASP A 121 23.20 -2.62 1.48
C ASP A 121 22.96 -2.94 2.97
N ASP A 122 21.90 -3.71 3.24
CA ASP A 122 21.59 -4.27 4.57
C ASP A 122 21.32 -3.19 5.64
N VAL A 123 20.71 -2.07 5.23
CA VAL A 123 20.33 -0.96 6.12
C VAL A 123 19.06 -1.27 6.91
N THR A 124 19.07 -1.01 8.21
CA THR A 124 17.90 -1.12 9.09
C THR A 124 17.55 0.24 9.70
N VAL A 125 16.32 0.72 9.51
CA VAL A 125 15.80 1.91 10.21
C VAL A 125 14.55 1.55 11.00
N ILE A 126 14.62 1.76 12.32
CA ILE A 126 13.52 1.59 13.26
C ILE A 126 13.09 2.97 13.75
N ASN A 127 11.89 3.40 13.40
CA ASN A 127 11.34 4.68 13.82
C ASN A 127 10.15 4.48 14.76
N THR A 128 10.30 4.86 16.03
CA THR A 128 9.19 5.00 16.99
C THR A 128 8.90 6.45 17.35
N GLY A 129 9.81 7.36 16.98
CA GLY A 129 9.70 8.80 17.20
C GLY A 129 9.24 9.57 15.96
N LEU A 130 9.84 10.75 15.76
CA LEU A 130 9.63 11.62 14.60
C LEU A 130 10.89 11.65 13.73
N ILE A 131 10.71 11.40 12.43
CA ILE A 131 11.66 11.80 11.38
C ILE A 131 10.96 12.87 10.54
N ASN A 132 11.57 14.04 10.45
CA ASN A 132 11.02 15.19 9.74
C ASN A 132 12.10 15.77 8.82
N ALA A 133 11.91 15.58 7.52
CA ALA A 133 12.81 15.95 6.43
C ALA A 133 12.05 16.75 5.36
N PRO A 134 11.50 17.93 5.67
CA PRO A 134 10.45 18.56 4.86
C PRO A 134 10.93 19.16 3.53
N SER A 135 12.20 19.00 3.14
CA SER A 135 12.72 19.53 1.87
C SER A 135 13.47 18.49 1.04
N ASN A 136 13.49 17.23 1.48
CA ASN A 136 14.05 16.11 0.75
C ASN A 136 13.47 14.79 1.30
N ASP A 137 14.15 13.68 1.07
CA ASP A 137 13.65 12.35 1.38
C ASP A 137 13.66 12.08 2.88
N GLY A 138 12.71 11.29 3.37
CA GLY A 138 12.71 10.86 4.76
C GLY A 138 13.88 9.94 5.06
N ILE A 139 13.98 8.86 4.28
CA ILE A 139 15.05 7.87 4.34
C ILE A 139 15.46 7.54 2.90
N ARG A 140 16.75 7.68 2.57
CA ARG A 140 17.28 7.45 1.22
C ARG A 140 18.38 6.41 1.22
N LEU A 141 18.22 5.36 0.41
CA LEU A 141 19.27 4.37 0.14
C LEU A 141 19.71 4.36 -1.34
N GLY A 142 19.03 5.07 -2.24
CA GLY A 142 19.31 4.98 -3.67
C GLY A 142 19.20 3.53 -4.14
N ASN A 143 20.27 2.96 -4.71
CA ASN A 143 20.28 1.58 -5.20
C ASN A 143 20.58 0.53 -4.11
N GLY A 144 20.74 0.95 -2.85
CA GLY A 144 21.03 0.04 -1.74
C GLY A 144 19.94 -1.01 -1.54
N ALA A 145 20.34 -2.28 -1.42
CA ALA A 145 19.43 -3.43 -1.36
C ALA A 145 19.23 -3.96 0.07
N ASN A 146 18.22 -4.82 0.24
CA ASN A 146 17.92 -5.54 1.49
C ASN A 146 17.62 -4.62 2.68
N ALA A 147 17.04 -3.45 2.42
CA ALA A 147 16.64 -2.52 3.47
C ALA A 147 15.55 -3.10 4.38
N THR A 148 15.58 -2.78 5.66
CA THR A 148 14.50 -3.11 6.60
C THR A 148 14.03 -1.84 7.31
N PHE A 149 12.80 -1.42 7.02
CA PHE A 149 12.17 -0.24 7.59
C PHE A 149 11.02 -0.63 8.53
N LEU A 150 11.14 -0.27 9.81
CA LEU A 150 10.12 -0.51 10.82
C LEU A 150 9.61 0.81 11.38
N ASN A 151 8.47 1.27 10.89
CA ASN A 151 7.83 2.49 11.36
C ASN A 151 6.70 2.18 12.35
N SER A 152 6.82 2.70 13.56
CA SER A 152 5.74 2.81 14.56
C SER A 152 5.53 4.26 15.01
N GLY A 153 6.23 5.20 14.39
CA GLY A 153 6.21 6.62 14.70
C GLY A 153 5.64 7.45 13.54
N THR A 154 6.25 8.61 13.31
CA THR A 154 5.88 9.54 12.24
C THR A 154 7.10 9.80 11.36
N LEU A 155 6.92 9.69 10.05
CA LEU A 155 7.87 10.12 9.03
C LEU A 155 7.17 11.15 8.14
N ILE A 156 7.80 12.32 8.01
CA ILE A 156 7.36 13.39 7.11
C ILE A 156 8.54 13.77 6.22
N SER A 157 8.34 13.75 4.91
CA SER A 157 9.34 14.15 3.91
C SER A 157 8.80 15.17 2.93
N GLY A 158 9.72 15.91 2.30
CA GLY A 158 9.44 16.88 1.24
C GLY A 158 9.62 16.34 -0.17
N ASP A 159 10.19 15.14 -0.30
CA ASP A 159 10.36 14.37 -1.54
C ASP A 159 9.77 12.97 -1.28
N GLU A 160 10.50 11.88 -1.47
CA GLU A 160 10.08 10.52 -1.13
C GLU A 160 10.05 10.29 0.40
N GLY A 161 9.12 9.46 0.88
CA GLY A 161 9.09 9.05 2.29
C GLY A 161 10.25 8.11 2.61
N MET A 162 10.37 7.05 1.82
CA MET A 162 11.44 6.06 1.90
C MET A 162 11.79 5.61 0.49
N GLU A 163 13.07 5.69 0.12
CA GLU A 163 13.64 5.21 -1.15
C GLU A 163 14.63 4.07 -0.87
N ALA A 164 14.49 2.95 -1.58
CA ALA A 164 15.45 1.85 -1.55
C ALA A 164 15.49 1.06 -2.87
N GLY A 165 16.58 0.33 -3.10
CA GLY A 165 16.68 -0.64 -4.18
C GLY A 165 15.93 -1.94 -3.88
N ASP A 166 16.41 -3.04 -4.46
CA ASP A 166 15.70 -4.32 -4.42
C ASP A 166 15.62 -4.95 -3.02
N ASN A 167 14.63 -5.81 -2.83
CA ASN A 167 14.42 -6.66 -1.66
C ASN A 167 14.19 -5.90 -0.34
N ALA A 168 13.76 -4.64 -0.41
CA ALA A 168 13.43 -3.88 0.78
C ALA A 168 12.15 -4.39 1.47
N THR A 169 12.18 -4.43 2.80
CA THR A 169 11.05 -4.79 3.66
C THR A 169 10.58 -3.55 4.43
N VAL A 170 9.31 -3.20 4.28
CA VAL A 170 8.67 -2.10 5.02
C VAL A 170 7.57 -2.64 5.92
N THR A 171 7.58 -2.23 7.18
CA THR A 171 6.46 -2.41 8.12
C THR A 171 6.03 -1.07 8.68
N ASN A 172 4.82 -0.63 8.33
CA ASN A 172 4.18 0.56 8.90
C ASN A 172 3.10 0.12 9.89
N GLY A 173 3.37 0.30 11.18
CA GLY A 173 2.55 -0.19 12.28
C GLY A 173 1.22 0.55 12.45
N ILE A 174 0.35 -0.01 13.29
CA ILE A 174 -0.96 0.60 13.63
C ILE A 174 -0.75 1.99 14.24
N GLY A 175 -1.39 3.00 13.64
CA GLY A 175 -1.31 4.39 14.08
C GLY A 175 -0.02 5.11 13.71
N ALA A 176 0.92 4.43 13.04
CA ALA A 176 2.10 5.04 12.45
C ALA A 176 1.75 5.77 11.15
N SER A 177 2.58 6.73 10.76
CA SER A 177 2.40 7.49 9.52
C SER A 177 3.71 7.66 8.75
N ILE A 178 3.60 7.50 7.44
CA ILE A 178 4.59 7.86 6.42
C ILE A 178 3.88 8.85 5.49
N THR A 179 4.38 10.07 5.41
CA THR A 179 3.79 11.12 4.59
C THR A 179 4.88 11.83 3.80
N ALA A 180 4.69 11.88 2.49
CA ALA A 180 5.65 12.40 1.55
C ALA A 180 4.97 13.38 0.60
N VAL A 181 5.76 14.21 -0.08
CA VAL A 181 5.23 15.07 -1.15
C VAL A 181 5.22 14.28 -2.46
N GLU A 182 6.31 13.62 -2.81
CA GLU A 182 6.33 12.65 -3.92
C GLU A 182 5.88 11.29 -3.40
N ASP A 183 6.59 10.22 -3.69
CA ASP A 183 6.16 8.87 -3.33
C ASP A 183 6.31 8.63 -1.84
N ALA A 184 5.27 8.13 -1.17
CA ALA A 184 5.41 7.82 0.25
C ALA A 184 6.37 6.64 0.48
N ILE A 185 6.45 5.73 -0.48
CA ILE A 185 7.43 4.63 -0.53
C ILE A 185 7.80 4.43 -2.00
N GLN A 186 9.10 4.38 -2.30
CA GLN A 186 9.64 4.02 -3.60
C GLN A 186 10.66 2.88 -3.45
N ILE A 187 10.41 1.74 -4.09
CA ILE A 187 11.26 0.53 -3.94
C ILE A 187 11.43 -0.20 -5.28
N GLY A 188 12.64 -0.72 -5.56
CA GLY A 188 12.88 -1.58 -6.73
C GLY A 188 12.18 -2.96 -6.68
N GLU A 189 12.88 -4.00 -7.16
CA GLU A 189 12.28 -5.34 -7.30
C GLU A 189 12.11 -6.06 -5.95
N ALA A 190 11.12 -6.96 -5.91
CA ALA A 190 10.86 -7.89 -4.81
C ALA A 190 10.66 -7.22 -3.42
N ALA A 191 9.99 -6.07 -3.37
CA ALA A 191 9.65 -5.43 -2.10
C ALA A 191 8.68 -6.27 -1.25
N SER A 192 8.73 -6.11 0.07
CA SER A 192 7.76 -6.68 1.01
C SER A 192 7.22 -5.59 1.93
N ILE A 193 6.02 -5.10 1.65
CA ILE A 193 5.39 -3.99 2.37
C ILE A 193 4.20 -4.53 3.20
N THR A 194 4.20 -4.28 4.50
CA THR A 194 3.05 -4.50 5.38
C THR A 194 2.62 -3.18 6.00
N ASN A 195 1.40 -2.74 5.67
CA ASN A 195 0.83 -1.51 6.17
C ASN A 195 -0.36 -1.78 7.09
N SER A 196 -0.30 -1.24 8.30
CA SER A 196 -1.42 -1.15 9.24
C SER A 196 -1.67 0.29 9.72
N GLY A 197 -0.87 1.25 9.25
CA GLY A 197 -0.98 2.67 9.55
C GLY A 197 -1.38 3.47 8.31
N THR A 198 -0.90 4.71 8.23
CA THR A 198 -1.10 5.58 7.06
C THR A 198 0.17 5.65 6.23
N ILE A 199 0.05 5.41 4.93
CA ILE A 199 1.03 5.72 3.89
C ILE A 199 0.35 6.70 2.94
N GLN A 200 0.92 7.89 2.76
CA GLN A 200 0.27 8.93 1.98
C GLN A 200 1.24 9.83 1.22
N SER A 201 1.10 9.87 -0.10
CA SER A 201 1.62 10.98 -0.91
C SER A 201 0.66 12.16 -0.88
N THR A 202 1.22 13.37 -0.77
CA THR A 202 0.47 14.62 -0.62
C THR A 202 0.69 15.61 -1.76
N GLY A 203 1.63 15.33 -2.66
CA GLY A 203 1.94 16.14 -3.82
C GLY A 203 0.97 15.97 -4.97
N THR A 204 1.43 16.31 -6.17
CA THR A 204 0.59 16.41 -7.36
C THR A 204 0.82 15.31 -8.39
N ASP A 205 1.83 14.49 -8.15
CA ASP A 205 2.39 13.50 -9.05
C ASP A 205 2.87 12.23 -8.33
N GLY A 206 3.13 12.25 -7.02
CA GLY A 206 3.56 11.05 -6.30
C GLY A 206 2.45 10.03 -5.97
N ASP A 207 2.88 8.80 -5.75
CA ASP A 207 2.09 7.62 -5.44
C ASP A 207 2.08 7.30 -3.94
N GLY A 208 1.04 6.57 -3.53
CA GLY A 208 1.06 6.00 -2.17
C GLY A 208 2.23 5.02 -2.00
N VAL A 209 2.43 4.15 -2.98
CA VAL A 209 3.56 3.23 -3.08
C VAL A 209 3.92 3.14 -4.56
N ASP A 210 5.16 3.44 -4.90
CA ASP A 210 5.78 3.17 -6.19
C ASP A 210 6.75 1.98 -6.04
N MET A 211 6.63 0.97 -6.89
CA MET A 211 7.53 -0.18 -6.85
C MET A 211 7.62 -0.99 -8.14
N ASP A 212 8.75 -1.64 -8.42
CA ASP A 212 8.85 -2.53 -9.60
C ASP A 212 8.05 -3.82 -9.40
N SER A 213 8.24 -4.49 -8.27
CA SER A 213 7.59 -5.76 -7.97
C SER A 213 7.66 -6.16 -6.51
N GLY A 214 6.79 -7.09 -6.11
CA GLY A 214 6.82 -7.64 -4.75
C GLY A 214 5.45 -7.89 -4.16
N THR A 215 5.36 -7.81 -2.83
CA THR A 215 4.13 -8.05 -2.07
C THR A 215 3.75 -6.85 -1.23
N VAL A 216 2.50 -6.42 -1.34
CA VAL A 216 1.88 -5.41 -0.47
C VAL A 216 0.75 -6.04 0.33
N VAL A 217 0.84 -5.98 1.65
CA VAL A 217 -0.22 -6.37 2.59
C VAL A 217 -0.75 -5.12 3.30
N ASN A 218 -1.94 -4.67 2.93
CA ASN A 218 -2.63 -3.56 3.56
C ASN A 218 -3.71 -4.11 4.51
N THR A 219 -3.45 -4.07 5.82
CA THR A 219 -4.35 -4.66 6.82
C THR A 219 -5.60 -3.80 7.03
N ALA A 220 -6.56 -4.29 7.82
CA ALA A 220 -7.85 -3.63 8.04
C ALA A 220 -7.77 -2.17 8.52
N THR A 221 -6.69 -1.79 9.22
CA THR A 221 -6.46 -0.41 9.68
C THR A 221 -5.56 0.39 8.75
N GLY A 222 -4.96 -0.28 7.76
CA GLY A 222 -4.05 0.31 6.80
C GLY A 222 -4.77 1.22 5.81
N SER A 223 -4.16 2.37 5.54
CA SER A 223 -4.52 3.27 4.45
C SER A 223 -3.29 3.54 3.59
N ILE A 224 -3.42 3.31 2.29
CA ILE A 224 -2.44 3.70 1.27
C ILE A 224 -3.16 4.67 0.33
N SER A 225 -2.61 5.86 0.14
CA SER A 225 -3.29 6.86 -0.69
C SER A 225 -2.38 7.90 -1.32
N THR A 226 -2.85 8.50 -2.39
CA THR A 226 -2.27 9.73 -2.95
C THR A 226 -3.33 10.84 -3.03
N ALA A 227 -2.88 12.10 -2.88
CA ALA A 227 -3.69 13.28 -3.15
C ALA A 227 -3.77 13.62 -4.64
N ALA A 228 -2.86 13.10 -5.45
CA ALA A 228 -2.73 13.39 -6.86
C ALA A 228 -3.82 12.66 -7.67
N PRO A 229 -4.60 13.37 -8.51
CA PRO A 229 -5.68 12.76 -9.29
C PRO A 229 -5.20 11.96 -10.51
N SER A 230 -3.91 12.05 -10.85
CA SER A 230 -3.27 11.29 -11.93
C SER A 230 -2.39 10.14 -11.45
N SER A 231 -2.20 10.01 -10.14
CA SER A 231 -1.31 9.02 -9.55
C SER A 231 -2.13 7.91 -8.89
N ALA A 232 -1.45 6.82 -8.57
CA ALA A 232 -1.99 5.61 -8.00
C ALA A 232 -1.90 5.55 -6.47
N GLY A 233 -2.79 4.77 -5.87
CA GLY A 233 -2.58 4.30 -4.50
C GLY A 233 -1.34 3.40 -4.44
N ILE A 234 -1.22 2.48 -5.39
CA ILE A 234 -0.04 1.62 -5.60
C ILE A 234 0.24 1.59 -7.11
N ASP A 235 1.45 1.93 -7.52
CA ASP A 235 1.95 1.75 -8.89
C ASP A 235 2.97 0.60 -8.95
N PHE A 236 2.93 -0.13 -10.07
CA PHE A 236 3.86 -1.20 -10.38
C PHE A 236 4.60 -0.91 -11.68
N ASP A 237 5.89 -0.65 -11.56
CA ASP A 237 6.79 -0.42 -12.68
C ASP A 237 7.12 -1.70 -13.46
N ALA A 238 7.87 -1.56 -14.55
CA ALA A 238 8.28 -2.67 -15.40
C ALA A 238 9.21 -3.63 -14.65
N SER A 239 8.83 -4.91 -14.51
CA SER A 239 9.63 -5.88 -13.76
C SER A 239 9.97 -7.17 -14.50
N SER A 240 11.05 -7.80 -14.05
CA SER A 240 11.45 -9.16 -14.41
C SER A 240 10.91 -10.23 -13.46
N VAL A 241 10.33 -9.83 -12.31
CA VAL A 241 9.75 -10.73 -11.31
C VAL A 241 8.38 -11.22 -11.78
N LEU A 242 8.23 -12.54 -11.89
CA LEU A 242 7.06 -13.17 -12.53
C LEU A 242 5.71 -12.84 -11.90
N VAL A 243 5.68 -12.54 -10.61
CA VAL A 243 4.43 -12.34 -9.86
C VAL A 243 4.61 -11.25 -8.80
N SER A 244 3.73 -10.24 -8.86
CA SER A 244 3.50 -9.30 -7.76
C SER A 244 2.16 -9.59 -7.09
N THR A 245 2.04 -9.31 -5.79
CA THR A 245 0.83 -9.62 -5.02
C THR A 245 0.38 -8.47 -4.13
N ILE A 246 -0.90 -8.17 -4.15
CA ILE A 246 -1.56 -7.22 -3.25
C ILE A 246 -2.60 -7.98 -2.44
N ILE A 247 -2.55 -7.84 -1.12
CA ILE A 247 -3.56 -8.35 -0.19
C ILE A 247 -4.11 -7.16 0.59
N ASN A 248 -5.37 -6.82 0.36
CA ASN A 248 -5.99 -5.62 0.90
C ASN A 248 -7.23 -5.92 1.75
N SER A 249 -7.13 -5.64 3.04
CA SER A 249 -8.27 -5.49 3.95
C SER A 249 -8.51 -4.04 4.38
N GLY A 250 -7.56 -3.14 4.09
CA GLY A 250 -7.63 -1.73 4.40
C GLY A 250 -8.24 -0.90 3.27
N THR A 251 -7.75 0.34 3.14
CA THR A 251 -8.08 1.24 2.04
C THR A 251 -6.87 1.47 1.14
N ILE A 252 -7.06 1.35 -0.17
CA ILE A 252 -6.15 1.80 -1.22
C ILE A 252 -6.91 2.83 -2.07
N ALA A 253 -6.37 4.03 -2.23
CA ALA A 253 -7.06 5.10 -2.95
C ALA A 253 -6.13 6.05 -3.70
N GLY A 254 -6.45 6.33 -4.96
CA GLY A 254 -5.74 7.33 -5.76
C GLY A 254 -6.60 7.91 -6.87
N GLY A 255 -5.97 8.64 -7.79
CA GLY A 255 -6.53 8.87 -9.12
C GLY A 255 -6.84 7.54 -9.79
N ILE A 256 -5.87 6.64 -9.73
CA ILE A 256 -6.00 5.22 -9.98
C ILE A 256 -5.85 4.48 -8.64
N GLY A 257 -6.60 3.40 -8.39
CA GLY A 257 -6.44 2.66 -7.14
C GLY A 257 -5.14 1.87 -7.14
N ILE A 258 -5.01 0.95 -8.10
CA ILE A 258 -3.80 0.16 -8.40
C ILE A 258 -3.49 0.33 -9.88
N GLN A 259 -2.24 0.66 -10.18
CA GLN A 259 -1.73 0.82 -11.53
C GLN A 259 -0.57 -0.15 -11.76
N VAL A 260 -0.43 -0.57 -13.01
CA VAL A 260 0.68 -1.35 -13.53
C VAL A 260 1.11 -0.70 -14.83
N GLU A 261 2.42 -0.58 -15.05
CA GLU A 261 2.99 0.10 -16.23
C GLU A 261 2.47 -0.53 -17.53
N LEU A 262 1.68 0.24 -18.28
CA LEU A 262 1.01 -0.19 -19.53
C LEU A 262 1.93 -0.11 -20.77
N GLY A 263 3.12 0.44 -20.59
CA GLY A 263 4.07 0.76 -21.63
C GLY A 263 3.83 2.13 -22.25
N GLY A 264 4.90 2.72 -22.79
CA GLY A 264 4.83 3.99 -23.49
C GLY A 264 6.19 4.66 -23.57
N ALA A 265 6.50 5.47 -22.56
CA ALA A 265 7.86 5.95 -22.34
C ALA A 265 8.76 4.79 -21.86
N ASP A 266 8.20 3.96 -20.99
CA ASP A 266 8.85 2.78 -20.42
C ASP A 266 8.26 1.48 -20.98
N PRO A 267 8.95 0.33 -20.81
CA PRO A 267 8.42 -0.96 -21.21
C PRO A 267 7.18 -1.31 -20.38
N ALA A 268 6.17 -1.92 -20.99
CA ALA A 268 5.05 -2.46 -20.22
C ALA A 268 5.54 -3.53 -19.23
N ASN A 269 4.97 -3.55 -18.03
CA ASN A 269 5.04 -4.73 -17.19
C ASN A 269 4.16 -5.82 -17.82
N VAL A 270 4.75 -7.00 -18.04
CA VAL A 270 4.10 -8.16 -18.67
C VAL A 270 4.02 -9.36 -17.73
N GLN A 271 4.30 -9.12 -16.46
CA GLN A 271 4.28 -10.12 -15.39
C GLN A 271 2.92 -10.15 -14.73
N THR A 272 2.59 -11.23 -14.04
CA THR A 272 1.28 -11.39 -13.39
C THR A 272 1.15 -10.52 -12.14
N GLN A 273 0.04 -9.82 -12.00
CA GLN A 273 -0.41 -9.20 -10.77
C GLN A 273 -1.55 -10.00 -10.13
N ILE A 274 -1.40 -10.27 -8.83
CA ILE A 274 -2.42 -10.96 -8.04
C ILE A 274 -2.97 -10.01 -6.98
N VAL A 275 -4.22 -9.57 -7.15
CA VAL A 275 -4.93 -8.73 -6.17
C VAL A 275 -5.95 -9.59 -5.41
N ARG A 276 -5.84 -9.61 -4.09
CA ARG A 276 -6.83 -10.21 -3.18
C ARG A 276 -7.37 -9.14 -2.26
N THR A 277 -8.68 -8.96 -2.22
CA THR A 277 -9.26 -7.87 -1.42
C THR A 277 -10.58 -8.26 -0.76
N ASP A 278 -10.72 -7.93 0.52
CA ASP A 278 -11.99 -7.75 1.24
C ASP A 278 -12.16 -6.30 1.74
N GLY A 279 -11.20 -5.42 1.41
CA GLY A 279 -11.17 -4.01 1.78
C GLY A 279 -11.76 -3.06 0.74
N VAL A 280 -11.20 -1.85 0.69
CA VAL A 280 -11.65 -0.75 -0.17
C VAL A 280 -10.56 -0.43 -1.20
N ILE A 281 -10.92 -0.34 -2.48
CA ILE A 281 -10.08 0.13 -3.58
C ILE A 281 -10.82 1.23 -4.36
N ILE A 282 -10.23 2.43 -4.41
CA ILE A 282 -10.86 3.61 -5.02
C ILE A 282 -9.95 4.21 -6.09
N GLY A 283 -10.47 4.25 -7.31
CA GLY A 283 -9.96 5.05 -8.41
C GLY A 283 -10.81 6.29 -8.63
N SER A 284 -10.45 7.40 -8.01
CA SER A 284 -11.23 8.65 -8.08
C SER A 284 -11.23 9.27 -9.50
N GLY A 285 -10.22 8.97 -10.32
CA GLY A 285 -10.14 9.27 -11.74
C GLY A 285 -10.98 8.36 -12.64
N GLY A 286 -11.62 7.34 -12.05
CA GLY A 286 -12.54 6.42 -12.73
C GLY A 286 -11.97 5.04 -13.01
N ILE A 287 -10.73 4.73 -12.62
CA ILE A 287 -10.10 3.40 -12.77
C ILE A 287 -9.65 2.92 -11.40
N ALA A 288 -10.30 1.89 -10.86
CA ALA A 288 -9.93 1.29 -9.58
C ALA A 288 -8.66 0.44 -9.73
N MET A 289 -8.56 -0.32 -10.82
CA MET A 289 -7.43 -1.20 -11.10
C MET A 289 -7.13 -1.16 -12.61
N ASP A 290 -5.89 -0.89 -12.97
CA ASP A 290 -5.34 -0.99 -14.32
C ASP A 290 -4.14 -1.93 -14.28
N LEU A 291 -4.33 -3.21 -14.63
CA LEU A 291 -3.32 -4.26 -14.38
C LEU A 291 -2.40 -4.54 -15.58
N GLY A 292 -2.72 -3.99 -16.75
CA GLY A 292 -1.79 -3.96 -17.86
C GLY A 292 -1.69 -5.26 -18.63
N ALA A 293 -0.51 -5.86 -18.66
CA ALA A 293 -0.29 -7.11 -19.38
C ALA A 293 0.26 -8.16 -18.43
N GLY A 294 -0.03 -9.42 -18.71
CA GLY A 294 0.24 -10.53 -17.80
C GLY A 294 -1.03 -11.34 -17.59
N ASP A 295 -0.89 -12.57 -17.09
CA ASP A 295 -2.06 -13.38 -16.75
C ASP A 295 -2.52 -12.99 -15.34
N ASP A 296 -3.36 -11.97 -15.23
CA ASP A 296 -3.68 -11.29 -13.98
C ASP A 296 -4.82 -11.94 -13.21
N GLN A 297 -4.80 -11.75 -11.89
CA GLN A 297 -5.77 -12.36 -11.00
C GLN A 297 -6.31 -11.38 -9.98
N VAL A 298 -7.60 -11.09 -10.07
CA VAL A 298 -8.32 -10.31 -9.05
C VAL A 298 -9.29 -11.24 -8.32
N ALA A 299 -9.14 -11.39 -7.01
CA ALA A 299 -10.04 -12.15 -6.17
C ALA A 299 -10.63 -11.26 -5.06
N ILE A 300 -11.95 -11.10 -5.13
CA ILE A 300 -12.73 -10.28 -4.21
C ILE A 300 -13.39 -11.23 -3.20
N PHE A 301 -13.10 -11.02 -1.93
CA PHE A 301 -13.56 -11.81 -0.78
C PHE A 301 -14.47 -10.99 0.16
N ASP A 302 -15.34 -11.67 0.91
CA ASP A 302 -16.12 -11.05 2.02
C ASP A 302 -15.26 -10.89 3.25
N ASP A 303 -14.34 -11.83 3.41
CA ASP A 303 -13.47 -11.91 4.55
C ASP A 303 -12.16 -12.60 4.13
N LEU A 304 -11.04 -11.90 4.34
CA LEU A 304 -9.70 -12.42 4.16
C LEU A 304 -9.08 -12.96 5.46
N THR A 305 -9.81 -13.04 6.57
CA THR A 305 -9.26 -13.54 7.86
C THR A 305 -8.60 -14.91 7.74
N PHE A 306 -9.05 -15.78 6.82
CA PHE A 306 -8.46 -17.09 6.57
C PHE A 306 -7.02 -17.04 6.01
N GLN A 307 -6.59 -15.89 5.48
CA GLN A 307 -5.23 -15.63 5.02
C GLN A 307 -4.37 -14.90 6.07
N SER A 308 -4.91 -14.61 7.26
CA SER A 308 -4.13 -13.99 8.34
C SER A 308 -2.95 -14.87 8.74
N THR A 309 -1.84 -14.24 9.10
CA THR A 309 -0.61 -14.91 9.55
C THR A 309 -0.34 -14.56 11.02
N ALA A 310 0.82 -14.97 11.54
CA ALA A 310 1.28 -14.51 12.85
C ALA A 310 1.72 -13.04 12.83
N ASP A 311 2.10 -12.53 11.65
CA ASP A 311 2.73 -11.23 11.48
C ASP A 311 1.70 -10.12 11.20
N TYR A 312 0.56 -10.47 10.59
CA TYR A 312 -0.54 -9.54 10.33
C TYR A 312 -1.91 -10.21 10.41
N ALA A 313 -2.93 -9.41 10.74
CA ALA A 313 -4.33 -9.81 10.73
C ALA A 313 -5.07 -9.15 9.56
N LEU A 314 -5.82 -9.96 8.82
CA LEU A 314 -6.70 -9.54 7.73
C LEU A 314 -8.17 -9.62 8.18
N GLY A 315 -9.07 -9.10 7.34
CA GLY A 315 -10.49 -8.98 7.66
C GLY A 315 -10.89 -7.52 7.82
N SER A 316 -11.44 -6.92 6.77
CA SER A 316 -11.90 -5.52 6.83
C SER A 316 -13.05 -5.32 7.85
N GLY A 317 -13.84 -6.38 8.07
CA GLY A 317 -15.04 -6.35 8.93
C GLY A 317 -16.15 -5.46 8.38
N ALA A 318 -16.01 -4.98 7.14
CA ALA A 318 -16.93 -4.12 6.43
C ALA A 318 -17.14 -4.69 5.01
N PRO A 319 -18.21 -4.28 4.32
CA PRO A 319 -18.40 -4.75 2.95
C PRO A 319 -17.30 -4.20 2.04
N VAL A 320 -16.75 -5.08 1.20
CA VAL A 320 -15.74 -4.75 0.18
C VAL A 320 -16.29 -3.65 -0.73
N GLN A 321 -15.41 -2.73 -1.15
CA GLN A 321 -15.79 -1.65 -2.07
C GLN A 321 -14.76 -1.51 -3.18
N ILE A 322 -15.24 -1.57 -4.43
CA ILE A 322 -14.43 -1.29 -5.61
C ILE A 322 -15.13 -0.15 -6.36
N VAL A 323 -14.43 0.99 -6.48
CA VAL A 323 -14.99 2.23 -7.03
C VAL A 323 -14.10 2.72 -8.19
N GLY A 324 -14.62 2.64 -9.41
CA GLY A 324 -13.87 2.87 -10.65
C GLY A 324 -13.96 1.65 -11.54
N LYS A 325 -13.31 1.66 -12.71
CA LYS A 325 -13.16 0.52 -13.64
C LYS A 325 -12.09 -0.46 -13.14
N THR A 326 -12.31 -1.76 -13.26
CA THR A 326 -11.27 -2.80 -13.20
C THR A 326 -10.91 -3.23 -14.62
N ASN A 327 -9.69 -2.94 -15.05
CA ASN A 327 -9.14 -3.29 -16.34
C ASN A 327 -8.01 -4.32 -16.15
N LEU A 328 -8.18 -5.54 -16.66
CA LEU A 328 -7.18 -6.60 -16.52
C LEU A 328 -6.15 -6.50 -17.65
N GLY A 329 -6.60 -6.41 -18.90
CA GLY A 329 -5.80 -5.89 -19.99
C GLY A 329 -5.40 -6.98 -21.00
N VAL A 330 -4.11 -7.30 -21.13
CA VAL A 330 -3.63 -8.30 -22.09
C VAL A 330 -3.08 -9.52 -21.35
N GLY A 331 -3.73 -10.67 -21.51
CA GLY A 331 -3.29 -11.93 -20.91
C GLY A 331 -4.48 -12.86 -20.74
N GLU A 332 -4.25 -14.08 -20.23
CA GLU A 332 -5.37 -14.92 -19.82
C GLU A 332 -5.77 -14.58 -18.37
N ASP A 333 -6.73 -13.66 -18.22
CA ASP A 333 -7.03 -13.05 -16.93
C ASP A 333 -8.12 -13.79 -16.15
N THR A 334 -8.07 -13.66 -14.82
CA THR A 334 -9.05 -14.25 -13.91
C THR A 334 -9.61 -13.23 -12.93
N LEU A 335 -10.94 -13.11 -12.90
CA LEU A 335 -11.68 -12.36 -11.88
C LEU A 335 -12.54 -13.29 -11.04
N ALA A 336 -12.35 -13.31 -9.73
CA ALA A 336 -13.06 -14.18 -8.81
C ALA A 336 -13.87 -13.40 -7.76
N PHE A 337 -15.11 -13.82 -7.54
CA PHE A 337 -15.96 -13.37 -6.43
C PHE A 337 -16.19 -14.56 -5.50
N LEU A 338 -15.51 -14.54 -4.36
CA LEU A 338 -15.38 -15.68 -3.46
C LEU A 338 -15.96 -15.36 -2.09
N ASN A 339 -16.94 -16.14 -1.67
CA ASN A 339 -17.73 -15.91 -0.47
C ASN A 339 -17.38 -16.95 0.60
N THR A 340 -16.59 -16.58 1.59
CA THR A 340 -16.10 -17.49 2.63
C THR A 340 -17.20 -17.84 3.65
N ALA A 341 -18.19 -16.96 3.85
CA ALA A 341 -19.39 -17.22 4.63
C ALA A 341 -20.58 -17.71 3.78
N ASP A 342 -21.65 -18.21 4.43
CA ASP A 342 -22.86 -18.64 3.73
C ASP A 342 -23.66 -17.43 3.20
N GLY A 343 -23.37 -17.00 1.97
CA GLY A 343 -24.36 -16.35 1.09
C GLY A 343 -24.29 -14.84 0.85
N GLY A 344 -23.34 -14.10 1.43
CA GLY A 344 -23.39 -12.62 1.39
C GLY A 344 -22.60 -11.81 0.34
N MET A 345 -21.52 -12.32 -0.29
CA MET A 345 -20.56 -11.42 -0.97
C MET A 345 -21.14 -10.46 -2.00
N ILE A 346 -21.86 -11.03 -2.97
CA ILE A 346 -22.41 -10.26 -4.07
C ILE A 346 -23.45 -9.24 -3.55
N TYR A 347 -24.02 -9.43 -2.36
CA TYR A 347 -25.13 -8.62 -1.85
C TYR A 347 -24.72 -7.49 -0.89
N ASP A 348 -23.56 -7.60 -0.24
CA ASP A 348 -23.07 -6.58 0.69
C ASP A 348 -22.01 -5.66 0.05
N ALA A 349 -21.31 -6.15 -0.97
CA ALA A 349 -20.26 -5.41 -1.66
C ALA A 349 -20.80 -4.14 -2.38
N VAL A 350 -20.05 -3.03 -2.27
CA VAL A 350 -20.31 -1.82 -3.08
C VAL A 350 -19.42 -1.87 -4.31
N LEU A 351 -19.93 -2.52 -5.36
CA LEU A 351 -19.23 -2.66 -6.64
C LEU A 351 -19.85 -1.71 -7.65
N ASN A 352 -19.24 -0.53 -7.79
CA ASN A 352 -19.63 0.45 -8.79
C ASN A 352 -18.60 0.45 -9.92
N ASP A 353 -18.52 -0.70 -10.59
CA ASP A 353 -17.43 -1.04 -11.48
C ASP A 353 -17.94 -1.71 -12.79
N LEU A 354 -17.20 -1.47 -13.86
CA LEU A 354 -17.15 -2.28 -15.07
C LEU A 354 -15.88 -3.12 -15.04
N PHE A 355 -16.03 -4.42 -14.89
CA PHE A 355 -14.92 -5.35 -15.02
C PHE A 355 -14.67 -5.63 -16.52
N ASP A 356 -13.45 -5.39 -16.98
CA ASP A 356 -13.02 -5.54 -18.37
C ASP A 356 -11.85 -6.53 -18.41
N GLY A 357 -12.06 -7.71 -18.99
CA GLY A 357 -11.02 -8.74 -19.15
C GLY A 357 -9.96 -8.26 -20.13
N GLY A 358 -10.41 -7.80 -21.30
CA GLY A 358 -9.58 -7.08 -22.24
C GLY A 358 -9.32 -7.90 -23.49
N ALA A 359 -8.06 -8.18 -23.79
CA ALA A 359 -7.69 -9.04 -24.90
C ALA A 359 -7.63 -10.51 -24.46
N ASP A 360 -7.43 -11.41 -25.43
CA ASP A 360 -7.19 -12.83 -25.17
C ASP A 360 -8.37 -13.60 -24.59
N THR A 361 -8.21 -14.39 -23.52
CA THR A 361 -9.26 -15.31 -23.06
C THR A 361 -9.38 -15.29 -21.55
N ASP A 362 -10.48 -14.69 -21.10
CA ASP A 362 -10.66 -14.32 -19.71
C ASP A 362 -11.76 -15.13 -19.04
N THR A 363 -11.58 -15.32 -17.73
CA THR A 363 -12.48 -16.13 -16.92
C THR A 363 -12.97 -15.37 -15.69
N VAL A 364 -14.30 -15.34 -15.52
CA VAL A 364 -14.92 -14.95 -14.25
C VAL A 364 -15.27 -16.19 -13.43
N ILE A 365 -14.97 -16.17 -12.13
CA ILE A 365 -15.25 -17.25 -11.18
C ILE A 365 -16.17 -16.75 -10.08
N PHE A 366 -17.23 -17.51 -9.81
CA PHE A 366 -18.14 -17.29 -8.70
C PHE A 366 -18.18 -18.51 -7.79
N SER A 367 -18.06 -18.28 -6.48
CA SER A 367 -18.46 -19.31 -5.51
C SER A 367 -19.99 -19.47 -5.43
N ALA A 368 -20.75 -18.48 -5.91
CA ALA A 368 -22.20 -18.55 -6.04
C ALA A 368 -22.65 -19.60 -7.07
N SER A 369 -23.83 -20.18 -6.86
CA SER A 369 -24.40 -21.16 -7.80
C SER A 369 -25.00 -20.44 -9.01
N LYS A 370 -25.03 -21.10 -10.17
CA LYS A 370 -25.75 -20.60 -11.36
C LYS A 370 -27.24 -20.39 -11.09
N SER A 371 -27.81 -21.10 -10.12
CA SER A 371 -29.21 -20.91 -9.69
C SER A 371 -29.49 -19.54 -9.08
N ASP A 372 -28.45 -18.85 -8.61
CA ASP A 372 -28.57 -17.58 -7.90
C ASP A 372 -28.61 -16.40 -8.90
N LEU A 373 -28.30 -16.68 -10.17
CA LEU A 373 -28.43 -15.74 -11.29
C LEU A 373 -29.91 -15.62 -11.68
N THR A 374 -30.49 -14.45 -11.47
CA THR A 374 -31.91 -14.16 -11.80
C THR A 374 -32.09 -13.49 -13.15
N ALA A 375 -31.09 -12.75 -13.62
CA ALA A 375 -31.09 -12.16 -14.96
C ALA A 375 -29.68 -12.10 -15.56
N SER A 376 -29.63 -12.14 -16.88
CA SER A 376 -28.43 -11.99 -17.70
C SER A 376 -28.81 -11.20 -18.94
N THR A 377 -28.12 -10.08 -19.18
CA THR A 377 -28.42 -9.18 -20.29
C THR A 377 -27.14 -8.74 -20.97
N LEU A 378 -27.08 -8.86 -22.30
CA LEU A 378 -25.96 -8.35 -23.11
C LEU A 378 -26.41 -7.12 -23.88
N ILE A 379 -25.85 -5.95 -23.56
CA ILE A 379 -26.14 -4.69 -24.24
C ILE A 379 -24.83 -4.00 -24.59
N ALA A 380 -24.66 -3.65 -25.86
CA ALA A 380 -23.47 -2.93 -26.35
C ALA A 380 -22.12 -3.57 -25.96
N GLY A 381 -22.07 -4.90 -25.89
CA GLY A 381 -20.87 -5.65 -25.52
C GLY A 381 -20.66 -5.85 -24.02
N ILE A 382 -21.52 -5.29 -23.17
CA ILE A 382 -21.46 -5.46 -21.71
C ILE A 382 -22.46 -6.54 -21.30
N LEU A 383 -21.97 -7.61 -20.68
CA LEU A 383 -22.76 -8.65 -20.03
C LEU A 383 -23.04 -8.22 -18.58
N SER A 384 -24.29 -7.87 -18.31
CA SER A 384 -24.78 -7.60 -16.96
C SER A 384 -25.40 -8.87 -16.38
N LEU A 385 -24.85 -9.34 -15.27
CA LEU A 385 -25.38 -10.46 -14.48
C LEU A 385 -26.06 -9.92 -13.22
N THR A 386 -27.30 -10.33 -12.98
CA THR A 386 -28.06 -9.95 -11.79
C THR A 386 -28.21 -11.14 -10.87
N PHE A 387 -27.80 -10.94 -9.62
CA PHE A 387 -27.98 -11.90 -8.54
C PHE A 387 -28.99 -11.33 -7.56
N GLU A 388 -29.91 -12.15 -7.08
CA GLU A 388 -30.87 -11.75 -6.04
C GLU A 388 -30.90 -12.77 -4.91
N ASP A 389 -30.78 -12.28 -3.67
CA ASP A 389 -31.04 -13.06 -2.46
C ASP A 389 -31.76 -12.19 -1.44
N SER A 390 -32.79 -12.76 -0.81
CA SER A 390 -33.44 -12.20 0.38
C SER A 390 -33.88 -10.73 0.28
N GLY A 391 -34.16 -10.26 -0.95
CA GLY A 391 -34.64 -8.90 -1.24
C GLY A 391 -33.54 -7.89 -1.62
N MET A 392 -32.27 -8.31 -1.66
CA MET A 392 -31.16 -7.56 -2.22
C MET A 392 -30.91 -8.00 -3.67
N ALA A 393 -30.60 -7.06 -4.55
CA ALA A 393 -30.25 -7.32 -5.93
C ALA A 393 -28.93 -6.62 -6.24
N GLN A 394 -27.95 -7.38 -6.72
CA GLN A 394 -26.69 -6.84 -7.21
C GLN A 394 -26.58 -7.08 -8.71
N VAL A 395 -26.09 -6.06 -9.41
CA VAL A 395 -25.75 -6.16 -10.83
C VAL A 395 -24.23 -6.06 -10.95
N LEU A 396 -23.63 -7.03 -11.65
CA LEU A 396 -22.22 -7.01 -12.01
C LEU A 396 -22.11 -6.87 -13.53
N ASN A 397 -21.20 -6.01 -13.99
CA ASN A 397 -21.04 -5.69 -15.40
C ASN A 397 -19.68 -6.18 -15.88
N PHE A 398 -19.70 -6.99 -16.93
CA PHE A 398 -18.53 -7.61 -17.51
C PHE A 398 -18.40 -7.21 -18.97
N LYS A 399 -17.20 -6.89 -19.40
CA LYS A 399 -16.83 -6.66 -20.79
C LYS A 399 -15.63 -7.54 -21.12
N ASP A 400 -15.63 -8.08 -22.33
CA ASP A 400 -14.54 -8.89 -22.86
C ASP A 400 -14.15 -10.03 -21.90
N PHE A 401 -15.12 -10.89 -21.58
CA PHE A 401 -14.91 -12.15 -20.85
C PHE A 401 -15.57 -13.30 -21.61
N GLU A 402 -14.84 -14.39 -21.83
CA GLU A 402 -15.29 -15.56 -22.59
C GLU A 402 -15.99 -16.58 -21.71
N PHE A 403 -15.49 -16.78 -20.48
CA PHE A 403 -15.87 -17.90 -19.62
C PHE A 403 -16.33 -17.46 -18.23
N PHE A 404 -17.32 -18.19 -17.71
CA PHE A 404 -17.94 -17.91 -16.42
C PHE A 404 -18.12 -19.22 -15.64
N THR A 405 -17.43 -19.37 -14.52
CA THR A 405 -17.47 -20.53 -13.65
C THR A 405 -18.35 -20.27 -12.44
N PHE A 406 -19.30 -21.15 -12.16
CA PHE A 406 -20.20 -21.06 -11.00
C PHE A 406 -20.06 -22.26 -10.07
N GLY A 407 -20.29 -22.04 -8.77
CA GLY A 407 -20.20 -23.05 -7.74
C GLY A 407 -18.77 -23.50 -7.46
N ALA A 408 -17.80 -22.61 -7.66
CA ALA A 408 -16.42 -22.83 -7.29
C ALA A 408 -16.24 -22.89 -5.77
N ASP A 409 -15.17 -23.53 -5.31
CA ASP A 409 -14.79 -23.54 -3.91
C ASP A 409 -14.55 -22.12 -3.40
N ARG A 410 -15.07 -21.85 -2.20
CA ARG A 410 -15.17 -20.50 -1.61
C ARG A 410 -13.84 -19.91 -1.18
N LEU A 411 -12.81 -20.73 -0.99
CA LEU A 411 -11.49 -20.27 -0.54
C LEU A 411 -10.49 -20.27 -1.69
N THR A 412 -10.57 -21.28 -2.54
CA THR A 412 -9.57 -21.54 -3.58
C THR A 412 -10.00 -21.12 -4.98
N GLY A 413 -11.29 -20.88 -5.21
CA GLY A 413 -11.83 -20.63 -6.55
C GLY A 413 -11.80 -21.85 -7.48
N LEU A 414 -11.43 -23.04 -6.96
CA LEU A 414 -11.30 -24.25 -7.76
C LEU A 414 -12.62 -25.02 -7.88
N GLY A 415 -12.79 -25.75 -8.99
CA GLY A 415 -13.98 -26.56 -9.25
C GLY A 415 -15.09 -25.79 -9.94
N GLY A 416 -16.36 -26.09 -9.61
CA GLY A 416 -17.52 -25.47 -10.24
C GLY A 416 -17.84 -25.99 -11.65
N THR A 417 -18.71 -25.28 -12.35
CA THR A 417 -19.11 -25.54 -13.74
C THR A 417 -18.94 -24.28 -14.58
N THR A 418 -18.16 -24.38 -15.66
CA THR A 418 -17.85 -23.28 -16.58
C THR A 418 -18.85 -23.23 -17.73
N TYR A 419 -19.28 -22.02 -18.07
CA TYR A 419 -20.15 -21.71 -19.19
C TYR A 419 -19.49 -20.64 -20.06
N ALA A 420 -19.67 -20.71 -21.37
CA ALA A 420 -19.30 -19.60 -22.24
C ALA A 420 -20.29 -18.43 -22.06
N ALA A 421 -19.84 -17.20 -22.27
CA ALA A 421 -20.67 -15.99 -22.21
C ALA A 421 -21.94 -16.10 -23.10
N THR A 422 -21.82 -16.77 -24.24
CA THR A 422 -22.93 -17.02 -25.19
C THR A 422 -24.01 -17.94 -24.62
N GLU A 423 -23.66 -18.83 -23.69
CA GLU A 423 -24.62 -19.71 -23.01
C GLU A 423 -25.39 -19.00 -21.89
N LEU A 424 -24.82 -17.92 -21.34
CA LEU A 424 -25.49 -17.08 -20.35
C LEU A 424 -26.50 -16.11 -20.99
N THR A 425 -26.38 -15.84 -22.29
CA THR A 425 -27.18 -14.85 -23.02
C THR A 425 -28.18 -15.46 -24.00
N ALA A 426 -28.23 -16.79 -24.10
CA ALA A 426 -29.10 -17.50 -25.03
C ALA A 426 -30.60 -17.30 -24.70
N PRO A 427 -31.44 -16.87 -25.66
CA PRO A 427 -32.89 -16.79 -25.47
C PRO A 427 -33.46 -18.17 -25.15
N VAL A 428 -34.30 -18.26 -24.11
CA VAL A 428 -34.99 -19.51 -23.75
C VAL A 428 -35.75 -20.04 -24.97
N PRO A 429 -35.55 -21.31 -25.40
CA PRO A 429 -36.30 -21.87 -26.52
C PRO A 429 -37.80 -21.76 -26.26
N LEU A 430 -38.52 -21.13 -27.18
CA LEU A 430 -39.98 -21.08 -27.11
C LEU A 430 -40.53 -22.51 -26.93
N PRO A 431 -41.44 -22.75 -25.96
CA PRO A 431 -42.02 -24.07 -25.77
C PRO A 431 -42.57 -24.58 -27.10
N ALA A 432 -42.22 -25.81 -27.49
CA ALA A 432 -42.63 -26.44 -28.75
C ALA A 432 -44.16 -26.40 -29.00
N GLY A 433 -44.96 -26.13 -27.96
CA GLY A 433 -46.39 -25.86 -28.02
C GLY A 433 -46.80 -24.68 -28.92
N PHE A 434 -45.99 -23.63 -29.07
CA PHE A 434 -46.36 -22.49 -29.94
C PHE A 434 -46.26 -22.82 -31.44
N VAL A 435 -45.29 -23.65 -31.84
CA VAL A 435 -45.17 -24.16 -33.21
C VAL A 435 -46.28 -25.16 -33.52
N LEU A 436 -46.68 -25.99 -32.54
CA LEU A 436 -47.80 -26.92 -32.65
C LEU A 436 -49.17 -26.22 -32.70
N LEU A 437 -49.37 -25.12 -31.96
CA LEU A 437 -50.62 -24.34 -32.01
C LEU A 437 -50.81 -23.66 -33.37
N GLY A 438 -49.74 -23.10 -33.94
CA GLY A 438 -49.74 -22.49 -35.27
C GLY A 438 -50.05 -23.50 -36.38
N GLY A 439 -49.42 -24.68 -36.34
CA GLY A 439 -49.71 -25.78 -37.28
C GLY A 439 -51.12 -26.36 -37.13
N GLY A 440 -51.61 -26.48 -35.89
CA GLY A 440 -52.97 -26.94 -35.59
C GLY A 440 -54.06 -26.00 -36.08
N LEU A 441 -53.89 -24.68 -35.92
CA LEU A 441 -54.83 -23.66 -36.41
C LEU A 441 -54.87 -23.59 -37.94
N ALA A 442 -53.73 -23.76 -38.61
CA ALA A 442 -53.67 -23.84 -40.08
C ALA A 442 -54.37 -25.11 -40.61
N ALA A 443 -54.20 -26.25 -39.94
CA ALA A 443 -54.88 -27.50 -40.30
C ALA A 443 -56.41 -27.43 -40.10
N LEU A 444 -56.88 -26.79 -39.01
CA LEU A 444 -58.31 -26.52 -38.77
C LEU A 444 -58.90 -25.52 -39.77
N GLY A 445 -58.14 -24.51 -40.20
CA GLY A 445 -58.52 -23.59 -41.26
C GLY A 445 -58.69 -24.27 -42.62
N ALA A 446 -57.73 -25.14 -43.00
CA ALA A 446 -57.78 -25.90 -44.25
C ALA A 446 -58.92 -26.95 -44.26
N ALA A 447 -59.21 -27.58 -43.11
CA ALA A 447 -60.33 -28.51 -42.96
C ALA A 447 -61.69 -27.81 -43.08
N ARG A 448 -61.80 -26.54 -42.64
CA ARG A 448 -63.02 -25.73 -42.79
C ARG A 448 -63.24 -25.24 -44.23
N ALA A 449 -62.16 -24.95 -44.98
CA ALA A 449 -62.23 -24.57 -46.39
C ALA A 449 -62.69 -25.74 -47.28
N ARG A 450 -62.28 -26.98 -46.98
CA ARG A 450 -62.73 -28.18 -47.71
C ARG A 450 -64.20 -28.59 -47.47
N ARG A 451 -64.85 -28.08 -46.44
CA ARG A 451 -66.27 -28.37 -46.13
C ARG A 451 -67.27 -27.41 -46.80
N LYS A 452 -66.78 -26.39 -47.51
CA LYS A 452 -67.61 -25.38 -48.21
C LYS A 452 -67.45 -25.43 -49.75
N GLY A 453 -66.83 -26.48 -50.29
CA GLY A 453 -66.74 -26.75 -51.74
C GLY A 453 -67.80 -27.73 -52.18
#